data_AF-A0A060W256-F1
#
_entry.id   AF-A0A060W256-F1
#
_cell.length_a   1.000
_cell.length_b   1.000
_cell.length_c   1.000
_cell.angle_alpha   90.00
_cell.angle_beta   90.00
_cell.angle_gamma   90.00
#
_symmetry.space_group_name_H-M   'P 1'
#
loop_
_entity.id
_entity.type
_entity.pdbx_description
1 polymer ?
#
loop_
_entity_poly.entity_id
_entity_poly.type
_entity_poly.pdbx_seq_one_letter_code
_entity_poly.pdbx_strand_id
1 'polypeptide(L)'
;MTWTSTMSSGYSSLEEDSEEYFFTARTSFFRKPSGKPTQCKDVEQERELRTHLSREEIRQKVELYNSSSKDHLKMTLNPSGVYTGFIKVQLELRRPVTVRGGQGGEEAFYLPQGAINTLHISSNNTVRQVIQALLTKFTVADNPAKYALYKRCRRDEQEYMCKLSEGEHPLFLRLLAGPNTDTLGFVLREQQTGEVMWEAFSIPELSNFLRMLEKEETERVCSVTRRYDNYRLKLQEAMRAAGGPG
;
A
#
# COMPACT_ATOMS: atom_id res chain seq x y z
N MET A 1 -32.20 -74.02 26.94
CA MET A 1 -32.79 -72.67 26.86
C MET A 1 -31.65 -71.69 26.63
N THR A 2 -31.86 -70.80 25.67
CA THR A 2 -30.89 -70.01 24.92
C THR A 2 -30.32 -68.84 25.70
N TRP A 3 -29.00 -68.64 25.59
CA TRP A 3 -28.28 -67.43 25.98
C TRP A 3 -28.27 -66.41 24.83
N THR A 4 -28.53 -65.15 25.13
CA THR A 4 -28.33 -64.02 24.21
C THR A 4 -27.62 -62.89 24.96
N SER A 5 -26.40 -62.57 24.55
CA SER A 5 -25.72 -61.32 24.91
C SER A 5 -25.51 -60.52 23.64
N THR A 6 -26.16 -59.36 23.57
CA THR A 6 -26.09 -58.41 22.45
C THR A 6 -25.22 -57.22 22.85
N MET A 7 -24.22 -56.93 22.03
CA MET A 7 -23.40 -55.72 22.06
C MET A 7 -24.24 -54.50 21.64
N SER A 8 -24.05 -53.35 22.29
CA SER A 8 -24.53 -52.06 21.79
C SER A 8 -23.38 -51.07 21.66
N SER A 9 -23.27 -50.55 20.44
CA SER A 9 -22.47 -49.41 20.01
C SER A 9 -22.98 -48.12 20.65
N GLY A 10 -22.07 -47.16 20.87
CA GLY A 10 -22.38 -45.85 21.42
C GLY A 10 -21.23 -44.86 21.24
N TYR A 11 -21.18 -44.24 20.07
CA TYR A 11 -20.79 -42.86 19.79
C TYR A 11 -19.48 -42.28 20.41
N SER A 12 -18.46 -42.17 19.55
CA SER A 12 -17.39 -41.19 19.64
C SER A 12 -17.94 -39.83 19.21
N SER A 13 -17.82 -38.81 20.07
CA SER A 13 -17.99 -37.42 19.63
C SER A 13 -17.31 -36.44 20.57
N LEU A 14 -16.52 -35.55 19.93
CA LEU A 14 -16.18 -34.19 20.33
C LEU A 14 -15.38 -34.02 21.61
N GLU A 15 -14.07 -33.78 21.48
CA GLU A 15 -13.43 -32.58 22.03
C GLU A 15 -12.34 -32.04 21.08
N GLU A 16 -12.63 -30.84 20.57
CA GLU A 16 -11.71 -29.73 20.26
C GLU A 16 -10.46 -29.97 19.41
N ASP A 17 -10.66 -29.81 18.10
CA ASP A 17 -9.64 -29.36 17.15
C ASP A 17 -9.11 -27.99 17.61
N SER A 18 -8.09 -28.05 18.47
CA SER A 18 -7.34 -26.88 18.90
C SER A 18 -6.58 -26.36 17.68
N GLU A 19 -7.09 -25.30 17.08
CA GLU A 19 -6.43 -24.53 16.02
C GLU A 19 -5.07 -24.03 16.52
N GLU A 20 -4.02 -24.84 16.35
CA GLU A 20 -2.64 -24.42 16.53
C GLU A 20 -2.25 -23.54 15.33
N TYR A 21 -2.61 -22.25 15.43
CA TYR A 21 -2.15 -21.17 14.56
C TYR A 21 -0.64 -21.00 14.70
N PHE A 22 0.13 -21.84 14.01
CA PHE A 22 1.53 -21.53 13.78
C PHE A 22 1.63 -20.38 12.77
N PHE A 23 2.24 -19.29 13.24
CA PHE A 23 2.69 -18.14 12.47
C PHE A 23 3.63 -18.57 11.33
N THR A 24 3.05 -19.05 10.23
CA THR A 24 3.69 -19.06 8.92
C THR A 24 3.51 -17.67 8.32
N ALA A 25 4.58 -17.14 7.69
CA ALA A 25 4.48 -15.91 6.91
C ALA A 25 3.31 -16.07 5.94
N ARG A 26 2.24 -15.31 6.16
CA ARG A 26 1.02 -15.36 5.36
C ARG A 26 1.40 -15.01 3.92
N THR A 27 1.58 -16.02 3.08
CA THR A 27 1.34 -15.85 1.64
C THR A 27 -0.15 -15.65 1.52
N SER A 28 -0.49 -14.37 1.46
CA SER A 28 -1.84 -13.88 1.52
C SER A 28 -2.52 -14.17 0.19
N PHE A 29 -3.02 -15.40 0.03
CA PHE A 29 -4.18 -15.64 -0.81
C PHE A 29 -5.42 -15.08 -0.08
N PHE A 30 -5.46 -13.76 0.07
CA PHE A 30 -6.69 -13.09 0.46
C PHE A 30 -7.73 -13.35 -0.64
N ARG A 31 -8.90 -13.87 -0.23
CA ARG A 31 -10.15 -13.60 -0.96
C ARG A 31 -10.15 -12.12 -1.31
N LYS A 32 -10.10 -11.80 -2.60
CA LYS A 32 -10.39 -10.46 -3.10
C LYS A 32 -11.73 -10.03 -2.49
N PRO A 33 -11.81 -8.96 -1.69
CA PRO A 33 -12.99 -8.14 -1.79
C PRO A 33 -13.00 -7.67 -3.25
N SER A 34 -14.12 -7.80 -3.93
CA SER A 34 -14.32 -7.23 -5.27
C SER A 34 -14.39 -5.70 -5.20
N GLY A 35 -13.43 -5.05 -4.54
CA GLY A 35 -13.08 -3.67 -4.76
C GLY A 35 -12.00 -3.67 -5.83
N LYS A 36 -12.40 -3.62 -7.10
CA LYS A 36 -11.47 -3.24 -8.17
C LYS A 36 -10.77 -1.97 -7.68
N PRO A 37 -9.43 -1.88 -7.65
CA PRO A 37 -8.82 -0.57 -7.69
C PRO A 37 -9.25 -0.02 -9.04
N THR A 38 -10.28 0.84 -9.05
CA THR A 38 -10.64 1.59 -10.22
C THR A 38 -9.37 2.35 -10.56
N GLN A 39 -8.64 1.89 -11.58
CA GLN A 39 -7.56 2.66 -12.18
C GLN A 39 -8.16 4.02 -12.47
N CYS A 40 -7.69 5.03 -11.74
CA CYS A 40 -8.09 6.41 -11.95
C CYS A 40 -7.54 6.76 -13.35
N LYS A 41 -8.40 6.64 -14.38
CA LYS A 41 -8.10 7.03 -15.78
C LYS A 41 -7.62 8.48 -15.90
N ASP A 42 -7.74 9.24 -14.81
CA ASP A 42 -7.19 10.56 -14.60
C ASP A 42 -5.69 10.69 -14.91
N VAL A 43 -4.87 9.65 -14.75
CA VAL A 43 -3.39 9.78 -14.90
C VAL A 43 -2.95 10.04 -16.35
N GLU A 44 -3.55 9.33 -17.32
CA GLU A 44 -3.32 9.61 -18.75
C GLU A 44 -3.94 10.96 -19.14
N GLN A 45 -5.16 11.22 -18.65
CA GLN A 45 -5.87 12.46 -18.90
C GLN A 45 -5.09 13.68 -18.34
N GLU A 46 -4.40 13.56 -17.20
CA GLU A 46 -3.58 14.61 -16.59
C GLU A 46 -2.29 14.91 -17.38
N ARG A 47 -1.63 13.87 -17.95
CA ARG A 47 -0.47 14.06 -18.85
C ARG A 47 -0.88 14.80 -20.11
N GLU A 48 -2.01 14.39 -20.71
CA GLU A 48 -2.59 15.05 -21.87
C GLU A 48 -2.99 16.50 -21.55
N LEU A 49 -3.64 16.74 -20.40
CA LEU A 49 -4.07 18.09 -20.00
C LEU A 49 -2.90 19.06 -19.78
N ARG A 50 -1.74 18.59 -19.30
CA ARG A 50 -0.53 19.44 -19.21
C ARG A 50 0.04 19.81 -20.56
N THR A 51 -0.02 18.91 -21.53
CA THR A 51 0.40 19.20 -22.90
C THR A 51 -0.56 20.16 -23.62
N HIS A 52 -1.80 20.30 -23.13
CA HIS A 52 -2.83 21.13 -23.75
C HIS A 52 -3.02 22.52 -23.12
N LEU A 53 -2.59 22.76 -21.88
CA LEU A 53 -2.78 24.07 -21.25
C LEU A 53 -1.71 25.08 -21.68
N SER A 54 -2.17 26.12 -22.38
CA SER A 54 -1.42 27.31 -22.74
C SER A 54 -1.05 28.16 -21.52
N ARG A 55 -0.08 29.06 -21.71
CA ARG A 55 0.38 29.99 -20.67
C ARG A 55 -0.76 30.90 -20.19
N GLU A 56 -1.61 31.34 -21.11
CA GLU A 56 -2.75 32.19 -20.86
C GLU A 56 -3.80 31.47 -20.00
N GLU A 57 -4.06 30.19 -20.27
CA GLU A 57 -4.98 29.38 -19.46
C GLU A 57 -4.45 29.13 -18.05
N ILE A 58 -3.14 28.89 -17.90
CA ILE A 58 -2.50 28.79 -16.58
C ILE A 58 -2.68 30.10 -15.81
N ARG A 59 -2.46 31.24 -16.47
CA ARG A 59 -2.66 32.56 -15.86
C ARG A 59 -4.11 32.75 -15.39
N GLN A 60 -5.08 32.46 -16.24
CA GLN A 60 -6.50 32.56 -15.89
C GLN A 60 -6.84 31.64 -14.71
N LYS A 61 -6.37 30.40 -14.71
CA LYS A 61 -6.57 29.47 -13.57
C LYS A 61 -5.93 29.97 -12.28
N VAL A 62 -4.74 30.58 -12.35
CA VAL A 62 -4.08 31.17 -11.17
C VAL A 62 -4.88 32.35 -10.63
N GLU A 63 -5.41 33.21 -11.51
CA GLU A 63 -6.28 34.33 -11.12
C GLU A 63 -7.58 33.83 -10.46
N LEU A 64 -8.23 32.81 -11.04
CA LEU A 64 -9.42 32.16 -10.47
C LEU A 64 -9.13 31.45 -9.12
N TYR A 65 -7.96 30.81 -9.01
CA TYR A 65 -7.52 30.20 -7.77
C TYR A 65 -7.32 31.26 -6.68
N ASN A 66 -6.68 32.39 -7.03
CA ASN A 66 -6.39 33.46 -6.09
C ASN A 66 -7.62 34.27 -5.67
N SER A 67 -8.64 34.36 -6.52
CA SER A 67 -9.92 35.01 -6.19
C SER A 67 -10.78 34.15 -5.27
N SER A 68 -10.71 32.83 -5.42
CA SER A 68 -11.42 31.86 -4.57
C SER A 68 -10.66 31.47 -3.29
N SER A 69 -9.35 31.73 -3.23
CA SER A 69 -8.52 31.46 -2.05
C SER A 69 -8.82 32.46 -0.93
N LYS A 70 -9.32 31.95 0.20
CA LYS A 70 -9.59 32.73 1.42
C LYS A 70 -8.34 32.91 2.31
N ASP A 71 -7.32 32.09 2.08
CA ASP A 71 -6.09 32.08 2.88
C ASP A 71 -5.00 32.96 2.22
N HIS A 72 -3.98 33.36 2.98
CA HIS A 72 -2.72 33.93 2.44
C HIS A 72 -1.93 32.97 1.53
N LEU A 73 -2.48 31.79 1.24
CA LEU A 73 -1.91 30.71 0.44
C LEU A 73 -2.29 30.89 -1.04
N LYS A 74 -1.76 31.95 -1.65
CA LYS A 74 -1.99 32.27 -3.06
C LYS A 74 -0.93 31.62 -3.97
N MET A 75 -1.27 31.51 -5.25
CA MET A 75 -0.32 31.11 -6.29
C MET A 75 0.26 32.34 -6.99
N THR A 76 1.53 32.27 -7.35
CA THR A 76 2.24 33.35 -8.04
C THR A 76 2.77 32.83 -9.36
N LEU A 77 2.39 33.47 -10.47
CA LEU A 77 2.91 33.14 -11.79
C LEU A 77 4.15 34.00 -12.08
N ASN A 78 5.30 33.37 -12.33
CA ASN A 78 6.52 34.08 -12.67
C ASN A 78 6.56 34.45 -14.18
N PRO A 79 7.35 35.47 -14.55
CA PRO A 79 7.55 35.85 -15.96
C PRO A 79 8.09 34.72 -16.84
N SER A 80 8.82 33.77 -16.24
CA SER A 80 9.36 32.57 -16.89
C SER A 80 8.30 31.52 -17.26
N GLY A 81 7.04 31.70 -16.82
CA GLY A 81 5.95 30.73 -17.02
C GLY A 81 5.84 29.67 -15.92
N VAL A 82 6.81 29.60 -15.01
CA VAL A 82 6.75 28.75 -13.81
C VAL A 82 5.87 29.43 -12.76
N TYR A 83 4.88 28.73 -12.23
CA TYR A 83 4.10 29.23 -11.11
C TYR A 83 4.49 28.53 -9.81
N THR A 84 4.37 29.24 -8.70
CA THR A 84 4.62 28.74 -7.34
C THR A 84 3.35 28.84 -6.52
N GLY A 85 3.26 28.04 -5.47
CA GLY A 85 2.12 28.07 -4.57
C GLY A 85 2.26 27.08 -3.44
N PHE A 86 1.19 26.94 -2.67
CA PHE A 86 1.18 26.14 -1.46
C PHE A 86 0.36 24.88 -1.63
N ILE A 87 0.87 23.78 -1.08
CA ILE A 87 0.11 22.54 -0.92
C ILE A 87 0.11 22.12 0.55
N LYS A 88 -1.03 21.63 1.04
CA LYS A 88 -1.16 21.01 2.36
C LYS A 88 -1.10 19.50 2.17
N VAL A 89 -0.13 18.85 2.81
CA VAL A 89 0.03 17.39 2.80
C VAL A 89 -0.18 16.88 4.21
N GLN A 90 -1.14 15.98 4.38
CA GLN A 90 -1.36 15.26 5.63
C GLN A 90 -0.41 14.07 5.72
N LEU A 91 0.31 13.93 6.82
CA LEU A 91 1.23 12.84 7.05
C LEU A 91 0.59 11.77 7.92
N GLU A 92 0.47 10.57 7.34
CA GLU A 92 -0.02 9.37 8.00
C GLU A 92 1.07 8.30 7.96
N LEU A 93 2.13 8.55 8.73
CA LEU A 93 3.27 7.64 8.87
C LEU A 93 3.08 6.79 10.14
N ARG A 94 3.34 5.48 10.04
CA ARG A 94 3.16 4.53 11.16
C ARG A 94 4.44 4.32 11.99
N ARG A 95 5.58 4.91 11.59
CA ARG A 95 6.89 4.56 12.13
C ARG A 95 7.40 5.51 13.21
N PRO A 96 8.15 4.99 14.21
CA PRO A 96 9.05 5.82 15.00
C PRO A 96 10.08 6.46 14.07
N VAL A 97 10.15 7.79 14.08
CA VAL A 97 11.16 8.53 13.32
C VAL A 97 12.47 8.37 14.08
N THR A 98 13.44 7.67 13.51
CA THR A 98 14.81 7.64 14.03
C THR A 98 15.48 8.97 13.70
N VAL A 99 15.43 9.90 14.65
CA VAL A 99 16.19 11.15 14.55
C VAL A 99 17.64 10.81 14.91
N ARG A 100 18.59 11.04 14.01
CA ARG A 100 20.00 11.06 14.39
C ARG A 100 20.23 12.30 15.26
N GLY A 101 20.17 12.12 16.57
CA GLY A 101 20.58 13.15 17.53
C GLY A 101 22.07 13.46 17.32
N GLY A 102 22.45 14.74 17.40
CA GLY A 102 23.82 15.23 17.20
C GLY A 102 24.87 14.70 18.19
N GLN A 103 24.51 13.75 19.05
CA GLN A 103 25.39 13.07 20.01
C GLN A 103 25.03 11.58 20.10
N GLY A 104 25.25 10.80 19.03
CA GLY A 104 25.41 9.34 19.11
C GLY A 104 24.29 8.49 19.75
N GLY A 105 23.10 9.05 19.97
CA GLY A 105 21.94 8.37 20.54
C GLY A 105 20.78 8.38 19.56
N GLU A 106 20.26 7.19 19.23
CA GLU A 106 19.06 7.02 18.41
C GLU A 106 17.81 7.18 19.30
N GLU A 107 17.27 8.39 19.37
CA GLU A 107 15.98 8.62 20.04
C GLU A 107 14.82 8.52 19.03
N ALA A 108 13.92 7.58 19.26
CA ALA A 108 12.72 7.38 18.47
C ALA A 108 11.65 8.41 18.86
N PHE A 109 11.44 9.43 18.03
CA PHE A 109 10.33 10.37 18.22
C PHE A 109 9.12 9.92 17.38
N TYR A 110 7.94 9.95 17.99
CA TYR A 110 6.68 9.67 17.30
C TYR A 110 6.15 10.96 16.67
N LEU A 111 5.97 10.96 15.34
CA LEU A 111 5.24 12.05 14.70
C LEU A 111 3.74 11.90 15.05
N PRO A 112 3.04 12.95 15.51
CA PRO A 112 1.61 12.88 15.71
C PRO A 112 0.90 12.43 14.43
N GLN A 113 0.07 11.39 14.53
CA GLN A 113 -0.67 10.86 13.39
C GLN A 113 -1.58 11.96 12.82
N GLY A 114 -1.47 12.23 11.53
CA GLY A 114 -2.27 13.25 10.85
C GLY A 114 -1.67 14.66 10.87
N ALA A 115 -0.37 14.82 11.17
CA ALA A 115 0.31 16.12 11.06
C ALA A 115 0.15 16.70 9.64
N ILE A 116 -0.32 17.94 9.54
CA ILE A 116 -0.47 18.64 8.25
C ILE A 116 0.76 19.52 8.03
N ASN A 117 1.46 19.30 6.93
CA ASN A 117 2.58 20.11 6.52
C ASN A 117 2.20 20.97 5.30
N THR A 118 2.40 22.28 5.42
CA THR A 118 2.20 23.21 4.30
C THR A 118 3.55 23.45 3.63
N LEU A 119 3.64 23.12 2.35
CA LEU A 119 4.85 23.29 1.55
C LEU A 119 4.63 24.38 0.51
N HIS A 120 5.63 25.24 0.33
CA HIS A 120 5.72 26.14 -0.81
C HIS A 120 6.54 25.45 -1.91
N ILE A 121 5.92 25.20 -3.06
CA ILE A 121 6.53 24.48 -4.18
C ILE A 121 6.29 25.20 -5.50
N SER A 122 7.04 24.82 -6.53
CA SER A 122 6.88 25.28 -7.91
C SER A 122 6.13 24.26 -8.77
N SER A 123 5.68 24.70 -9.95
CA SER A 123 5.03 23.85 -10.95
C SER A 123 5.88 22.69 -11.44
N ASN A 124 7.21 22.81 -11.31
CA ASN A 124 8.18 21.82 -11.78
C ASN A 124 8.48 20.75 -10.73
N ASN A 125 8.03 20.94 -9.49
CA ASN A 125 8.28 19.98 -8.43
C ASN A 125 7.48 18.70 -8.67
N THR A 126 8.18 17.57 -8.68
CA THR A 126 7.56 16.25 -8.84
C THR A 126 7.09 15.68 -7.50
N VAL A 127 6.18 14.70 -7.55
CA VAL A 127 5.75 13.92 -6.39
C VAL A 127 6.95 13.33 -5.66
N ARG A 128 7.93 12.77 -6.39
CA ARG A 128 9.16 12.23 -5.80
C ARG A 128 9.93 13.28 -4.99
N GLN A 129 10.10 14.49 -5.52
CA GLN A 129 10.78 15.57 -4.81
C GLN A 129 10.00 16.03 -3.58
N VAL A 130 8.67 16.08 -3.67
CA VAL A 130 7.80 16.44 -2.54
C VAL A 130 7.90 15.38 -1.43
N ILE A 131 7.87 14.10 -1.79
CA ILE A 131 8.05 12.99 -0.84
C ILE A 131 9.42 13.12 -0.17
N GLN A 132 10.49 13.25 -0.95
CA GLN A 132 11.85 13.39 -0.41
C GLN A 132 11.97 14.60 0.53
N ALA A 133 11.46 15.76 0.14
CA ALA A 133 11.49 16.97 0.96
C ALA A 133 10.72 16.81 2.28
N LEU A 134 9.56 16.13 2.25
CA LEU A 134 8.80 15.81 3.46
C LEU A 134 9.58 14.87 4.38
N LEU A 135 10.13 13.77 3.85
CA LEU A 135 10.87 12.79 4.63
C LEU A 135 12.13 13.40 5.26
N THR A 136 12.90 14.19 4.50
CA THR A 136 14.06 14.92 5.04
C THR A 136 13.66 15.90 6.13
N LYS A 137 12.58 16.67 5.92
CA LYS A 137 12.08 17.63 6.92
C LYS A 137 11.63 16.97 8.21
N PHE A 138 11.11 15.74 8.14
CA PHE A 138 10.72 14.95 9.30
C PHE A 138 11.80 13.95 9.73
N THR A 139 13.05 14.11 9.27
CA THR A 139 14.20 13.26 9.66
C THR A 139 13.94 11.75 9.52
N VAL A 140 13.12 11.36 8.54
CA VAL A 140 12.82 9.96 8.27
C VAL A 140 13.97 9.37 7.45
N ALA A 141 14.74 8.48 8.05
CA ALA A 141 15.88 7.81 7.41
C ALA A 141 15.48 6.63 6.48
N ASP A 142 14.18 6.36 6.35
CA ASP A 142 13.66 5.28 5.50
C ASP A 142 13.76 5.61 4.00
N ASN A 143 13.79 4.57 3.17
CA ASN A 143 13.84 4.71 1.71
C ASN A 143 12.57 5.46 1.20
N PRO A 144 12.71 6.55 0.42
CA PRO A 144 11.58 7.29 -0.14
C PRO A 144 10.61 6.44 -0.95
N ALA A 145 11.08 5.33 -1.54
CA ALA A 145 10.25 4.37 -2.25
C ALA A 145 9.22 3.63 -1.38
N LYS A 146 9.40 3.61 -0.05
CA LYS A 146 8.42 3.06 0.89
C LYS A 146 7.22 3.99 1.08
N TYR A 147 7.28 5.21 0.57
CA TYR A 147 6.24 6.21 0.76
C TYR A 147 5.60 6.55 -0.56
N ALA A 148 4.29 6.76 -0.52
CA ALA A 148 3.54 7.20 -1.67
C ALA A 148 2.66 8.38 -1.28
N LEU A 149 2.57 9.34 -2.19
CA LEU A 149 1.65 10.46 -2.08
C LEU A 149 0.33 10.05 -2.72
N TYR A 150 -0.76 10.21 -1.98
CA TYR A 150 -2.11 9.94 -2.43
C TYR A 150 -2.86 11.26 -2.64
N LYS A 151 -3.62 11.35 -3.72
CA LYS A 151 -4.68 12.35 -3.88
C LYS A 151 -5.96 11.83 -3.27
N ARG A 152 -6.59 12.64 -2.42
CA ARG A 152 -7.87 12.39 -1.79
C ARG A 152 -8.91 13.28 -2.44
N CYS A 153 -9.87 12.69 -3.13
CA CYS A 153 -10.91 13.41 -3.86
C CYS A 153 -12.28 12.99 -3.32
N ARG A 154 -13.19 13.96 -3.18
CA ARG A 154 -14.58 13.66 -2.79
C ARG A 154 -15.47 13.68 -4.04
N ARG A 155 -16.17 12.57 -4.30
CA ARG A 155 -17.16 12.46 -5.40
C ARG A 155 -18.41 11.78 -4.85
N ASP A 156 -19.58 12.36 -5.08
CA ASP A 156 -20.89 11.80 -4.68
C ASP A 156 -20.95 11.38 -3.19
N GLU A 157 -20.46 12.25 -2.30
CA GLU A 157 -20.33 12.02 -0.85
C GLU A 157 -19.35 10.93 -0.39
N GLN A 158 -18.77 10.15 -1.31
CA GLN A 158 -17.73 9.17 -1.03
C GLN A 158 -16.31 9.73 -1.22
N GLU A 159 -15.42 9.41 -0.29
CA GLU A 159 -14.01 9.80 -0.33
C GLU A 159 -13.19 8.73 -1.05
N TYR A 160 -12.51 9.12 -2.13
CA TYR A 160 -11.63 8.26 -2.91
C TYR A 160 -10.17 8.67 -2.70
N MET A 161 -9.27 7.69 -2.67
CA MET A 161 -7.83 7.92 -2.63
C MET A 161 -7.15 7.23 -3.81
N CYS A 162 -6.46 8.00 -4.65
CA CYS A 162 -5.63 7.46 -5.74
C CYS A 162 -4.15 7.71 -5.42
N LYS A 163 -3.29 6.72 -5.67
CA LYS A 163 -1.83 6.91 -5.61
C LYS A 163 -1.39 7.80 -6.77
N LEU A 164 -0.57 8.81 -6.47
CA LEU A 164 0.06 9.66 -7.49
C LEU A 164 1.33 9.00 -8.02
N SER A 165 1.62 9.21 -9.30
CA SER A 165 2.87 8.75 -9.90
C SER A 165 4.04 9.65 -9.49
N GLU A 166 5.26 9.10 -9.43
CA GLU A 166 6.45 9.85 -9.01
C GLU A 166 6.78 11.06 -9.90
N GLY A 167 6.36 11.02 -11.17
CA GLY A 167 6.59 12.08 -12.16
C GLY A 167 5.49 13.14 -12.23
N GLU A 168 4.40 13.00 -11.49
CA GLU A 168 3.35 14.02 -11.43
C GLU A 168 3.81 15.27 -10.67
N HIS A 169 3.13 16.40 -10.89
CA HIS A 169 3.37 17.66 -10.20
C HIS A 169 2.16 18.01 -9.33
N PRO A 170 2.27 17.90 -7.99
CA PRO A 170 1.15 18.13 -7.08
C PRO A 170 0.56 19.55 -7.16
N LEU A 171 1.41 20.56 -7.43
CA LEU A 171 0.94 21.94 -7.55
C LEU A 171 -0.02 22.14 -8.73
N PHE A 172 0.24 21.44 -9.84
CA PHE A 172 -0.64 21.47 -11.01
C PHE A 172 -2.01 20.87 -10.67
N LEU A 173 -2.04 19.75 -9.95
CA LEU A 173 -3.30 19.13 -9.51
C LEU A 173 -4.08 20.05 -8.58
N ARG A 174 -3.37 20.76 -7.69
CA ARG A 174 -3.97 21.79 -6.84
C ARG A 174 -4.56 22.94 -7.65
N LEU A 175 -3.86 23.41 -8.69
CA LEU A 175 -4.34 24.48 -9.56
C LEU A 175 -5.62 24.06 -10.31
N LEU A 176 -5.69 22.80 -10.75
CA LEU A 176 -6.87 22.26 -11.43
C LEU A 176 -8.08 22.07 -10.50
N ALA A 177 -7.86 21.56 -9.30
CA ALA A 177 -8.93 21.28 -8.35
C ALA A 177 -9.42 22.53 -7.57
N GLY A 178 -8.59 23.57 -7.48
CA GLY A 178 -8.89 24.78 -6.72
C GLY A 178 -8.38 24.75 -5.27
N PRO A 179 -8.61 25.84 -4.51
CA PRO A 179 -8.05 26.03 -3.17
C PRO A 179 -8.70 25.18 -2.08
N ASN A 180 -9.87 24.59 -2.35
CA ASN A 180 -10.63 23.81 -1.38
C ASN A 180 -9.92 22.49 -1.04
N THR A 181 -9.62 22.29 0.24
CA THR A 181 -9.00 21.05 0.75
C THR A 181 -9.97 19.86 0.77
N ASP A 182 -11.28 20.13 0.72
CA ASP A 182 -12.32 19.09 0.66
C ASP A 182 -12.46 18.50 -0.75
N THR A 183 -12.18 19.30 -1.78
CA THR A 183 -12.22 18.86 -3.19
C THR A 183 -11.01 17.98 -3.50
N LEU A 184 -9.83 18.43 -3.07
CA LEU A 184 -8.58 17.70 -3.23
C LEU A 184 -7.75 17.81 -1.96
N GLY A 185 -7.37 16.68 -1.37
CA GLY A 185 -6.39 16.57 -0.29
C GLY A 185 -5.15 15.80 -0.76
N PHE A 186 -4.00 16.07 -0.17
CA PHE A 186 -2.80 15.24 -0.36
C PHE A 186 -2.49 14.51 0.94
N VAL A 187 -2.26 13.21 0.85
CA VAL A 187 -1.94 12.38 2.02
C VAL A 187 -0.68 11.59 1.72
N LEU A 188 0.36 11.76 2.54
CA LEU A 188 1.56 10.95 2.49
C LEU A 188 1.36 9.73 3.38
N ARG A 189 1.38 8.54 2.78
CA ARG A 189 1.27 7.27 3.50
C ARG A 189 2.49 6.40 3.23
N GLU A 190 2.81 5.59 4.23
CA GLU A 190 3.70 4.46 4.03
C GLU A 190 2.99 3.39 3.21
N GLN A 191 3.55 3.09 2.04
CA GLN A 191 3.09 2.01 1.20
C GLN A 191 3.58 0.69 1.80
N GLN A 192 2.71 0.02 2.57
CA GLN A 192 2.88 -1.40 2.88
C GLN A 192 2.58 -2.24 1.64
N THR A 193 3.33 -2.04 0.56
CA THR A 193 3.22 -2.96 -0.56
C THR A 193 3.85 -4.26 -0.13
N GLY A 194 3.02 -5.29 0.00
CA GLY A 194 3.46 -6.67 -0.22
C GLY A 194 4.00 -6.90 -1.63
N GLU A 195 3.91 -5.92 -2.54
CA GLU A 195 4.67 -5.88 -3.79
C GLU A 195 6.07 -5.31 -3.56
N VAL A 196 7.04 -6.21 -3.56
CA VAL A 196 8.47 -5.88 -3.62
C VAL A 196 8.73 -5.11 -4.92
N MET A 197 9.34 -3.92 -4.83
CA MET A 197 9.77 -3.18 -6.03
C MET A 197 11.00 -3.88 -6.64
N TRP A 198 10.75 -4.90 -7.46
CA TRP A 198 11.78 -5.73 -8.06
C TRP A 198 12.79 -4.94 -8.91
N GLU A 199 12.37 -3.81 -9.50
CA GLU A 199 13.23 -2.92 -10.30
C GLU A 199 14.33 -2.22 -9.48
N ALA A 200 14.21 -2.19 -8.14
CA ALA A 200 15.21 -1.58 -7.26
C ALA A 200 16.37 -2.53 -6.91
N PHE A 201 16.29 -3.81 -7.28
CA PHE A 201 17.31 -4.81 -7.01
C PHE A 201 18.18 -5.05 -8.25
N SER A 202 19.46 -5.29 -8.03
CA SER A 202 20.38 -5.68 -9.09
C SER A 202 20.04 -7.07 -9.63
N ILE A 203 20.42 -7.35 -10.88
CA ILE A 203 20.19 -8.66 -11.52
C ILE A 203 20.72 -9.83 -10.65
N PRO A 204 21.90 -9.76 -10.01
CA PRO A 204 22.36 -10.82 -9.11
C PRO A 204 21.49 -11.03 -7.87
N GLU A 205 20.89 -9.96 -7.33
CA GLU A 205 19.96 -10.06 -6.20
C GLU A 205 18.65 -10.71 -6.62
N LEU A 206 18.10 -10.33 -7.78
CA LEU A 206 16.92 -10.95 -8.38
C LEU A 206 17.11 -12.45 -8.64
N SER A 207 18.25 -12.84 -9.19
CA SER A 207 18.60 -14.26 -9.39
C SER A 207 18.68 -15.04 -8.07
N ASN A 208 19.16 -14.40 -7.00
CA ASN A 208 19.17 -15.02 -5.68
C ASN A 208 17.76 -15.18 -5.10
N PHE A 209 16.88 -14.19 -5.29
CA PHE A 209 15.48 -14.30 -4.88
C PHE A 209 14.77 -15.44 -5.60
N LEU A 210 14.96 -15.57 -6.92
CA LEU A 210 14.41 -16.68 -7.71
C LEU A 210 14.90 -18.04 -7.19
N ARG A 211 16.19 -18.18 -6.93
CA ARG A 211 16.78 -19.40 -6.37
C ARG A 211 16.21 -19.76 -5.00
N MET A 212 15.98 -18.77 -4.13
CA MET A 212 15.38 -19.01 -2.82
C MET A 212 13.91 -19.44 -2.95
N LEU A 213 13.15 -18.82 -3.84
CA LEU A 213 11.75 -19.18 -4.10
C LEU A 213 11.61 -20.59 -4.67
N GLU A 214 12.46 -20.97 -5.63
CA GLU A 214 12.47 -22.33 -6.20
C GLU A 214 12.79 -23.38 -5.13
N LYS A 215 13.72 -23.08 -4.21
CA LYS A 215 14.02 -23.95 -3.07
C LYS A 215 12.82 -24.05 -2.12
N GLU A 216 12.16 -22.95 -1.79
CA GLU A 216 10.98 -22.97 -0.91
C GLU A 216 9.82 -23.75 -1.57
N GLU A 217 9.60 -23.56 -2.87
CA GLU A 217 8.58 -24.26 -3.63
C GLU A 217 8.81 -25.78 -3.63
N THR A 218 10.04 -26.21 -3.93
CA THR A 218 10.39 -27.63 -3.94
C THR A 218 10.22 -28.28 -2.56
N GLU A 219 10.61 -27.59 -1.48
CA GLU A 219 10.38 -28.04 -0.10
C GLU A 219 8.88 -28.15 0.22
N ARG A 220 8.06 -27.21 -0.26
CA ARG A 220 6.60 -27.23 -0.08
C ARG A 220 5.95 -28.38 -0.83
N VAL A 221 6.33 -28.62 -2.08
CA VAL A 221 5.83 -29.75 -2.86
C VAL A 221 6.17 -31.05 -2.16
N CYS A 222 7.43 -31.25 -1.74
CA CYS A 222 7.85 -32.43 -0.99
C CYS A 222 7.02 -32.64 0.30
N SER A 223 6.77 -31.56 1.06
CA SER A 223 5.96 -31.61 2.28
C SER A 223 4.51 -32.01 2.00
N VAL A 224 3.90 -31.47 0.94
CA VAL A 224 2.52 -31.80 0.55
C VAL A 224 2.43 -33.24 0.06
N THR A 225 3.34 -33.65 -0.82
CA THR A 225 3.39 -35.03 -1.34
C THR A 225 3.56 -36.03 -0.21
N ARG A 226 4.49 -35.78 0.72
CA ARG A 226 4.69 -36.65 1.89
C ARG A 226 3.43 -36.76 2.75
N ARG A 227 2.73 -35.63 2.99
CA ARG A 227 1.46 -35.66 3.75
C ARG A 227 0.39 -36.44 3.03
N TYR A 228 0.25 -36.25 1.72
CA TYR A 228 -0.70 -36.98 0.90
C TYR A 228 -0.42 -38.49 0.91
N ASP A 229 0.84 -38.90 0.76
CA ASP A 229 1.22 -40.32 0.79
C ASP A 229 0.95 -40.95 2.15
N ASN A 230 1.24 -40.26 3.25
CA ASN A 230 0.90 -40.75 4.59
C ASN A 230 -0.62 -40.90 4.77
N TYR A 231 -1.41 -39.93 4.31
CA TYR A 231 -2.86 -40.02 4.35
C TYR A 231 -3.40 -41.17 3.49
N ARG A 232 -2.84 -41.34 2.29
CA ARG A 232 -3.21 -42.40 1.36
C ARG A 232 -2.92 -43.79 1.94
N LEU A 233 -1.77 -43.97 2.59
CA LEU A 233 -1.41 -45.22 3.27
C LEU A 233 -2.40 -45.55 4.39
N LYS A 234 -2.68 -44.59 5.28
CA LYS A 234 -3.67 -44.76 6.36
C LYS A 234 -5.06 -45.10 5.83
N LEU A 235 -5.48 -44.47 4.74
CA LEU A 235 -6.77 -44.76 4.11
C LEU A 235 -6.80 -46.19 3.53
N GLN A 236 -5.73 -46.64 2.88
CA GLN A 236 -5.62 -48.00 2.36
C GLN A 236 -5.59 -49.06 3.47
N GLU A 237 -4.98 -48.77 4.61
CA GLU A 237 -5.01 -49.63 5.80
C GLU A 237 -6.42 -49.72 6.37
N ALA A 238 -7.12 -48.59 6.52
CA ALA A 238 -8.51 -48.55 6.98
C ALA A 238 -9.46 -49.33 6.05
N MET A 239 -9.30 -49.19 4.73
CA MET A 239 -10.09 -49.96 3.75
C MET A 239 -9.84 -51.46 3.83
N ARG A 240 -8.59 -51.89 4.07
CA ARG A 240 -8.25 -53.30 4.27
C ARG A 240 -8.82 -53.84 5.58
N ALA A 241 -8.76 -53.05 6.65
CA ALA A 241 -9.34 -53.43 7.95
C ALA A 241 -10.88 -53.53 7.90
N ALA A 242 -11.54 -52.69 7.11
CA ALA A 242 -12.98 -52.73 6.89
C ALA A 242 -13.46 -53.86 5.95
N GLY A 243 -12.54 -54.51 5.21
CA GLY A 243 -12.83 -55.57 4.24
C GLY A 243 -12.63 -57.00 4.74
N GLY A 244 -12.44 -57.22 6.05
CA GLY A 244 -12.38 -58.56 6.63
C GLY A 244 -13.74 -59.28 6.58
N PRO A 245 -13.79 -60.60 6.31
CA PRO A 245 -15.03 -61.31 6.01
C PRO A 245 -15.98 -61.31 7.22
N GLY A 246 -17.21 -60.86 7.00
CA GLY A 246 -18.35 -61.11 7.86
C GLY A 246 -18.91 -62.52 7.67
#